data_AF-A0A0C3ASM7-F1
#
_entry.id   AF-A0A0C3ASM7-F1
#
_cell.length_a   1.000
_cell.length_b   1.000
_cell.length_c   1.000
_cell.angle_alpha   90.00
_cell.angle_beta   90.00
_cell.angle_gamma   90.00
#
_symmetry.space_group_name_H-M   'P 1'
#
loop_
_entity.id
_entity.type
_entity.pdbx_description
1 polymer ?
#
loop_
_entity_poly.entity_id
_entity_poly.type
_entity_poly.pdbx_seq_one_letter_code
_entity_poly.pdbx_strand_id
1 'polypeptide(L)'
;MSHSNVDFASKCNKSRPLFAKYCTGPAPTDPFEVRRWSMAGAHLMILEILANINNQLDTIPPEEKQNFALFCLFGMQIIEHHHHMEETVIFPRMQPEFTTDVVEEHAAFSSAMHELEAYLKAVLAVKQGAKNGQVIPIVGQAKVPFSVPKIRQILDTMIDPLLTHLEHELEWLAPENIRESGLPRERLEEIDAKAAGHIKNEMDTSLLVFGVGHVRPGSHFPLLPWVLIKVLVPWVFWWKDRKLWKFLPKSFAPIEL
;
A
#
# COMPACT_ATOMS: atom_id res chain seq x y z
N MET A 1 -28.21 -1.31 14.10
CA MET A 1 -27.85 -2.71 13.79
C MET A 1 -26.37 -2.72 13.42
N SER A 2 -25.56 -3.44 14.20
CA SER A 2 -24.11 -3.56 14.05
C SER A 2 -23.81 -4.56 12.91
N HIS A 3 -23.74 -4.08 11.68
CA HIS A 3 -23.14 -4.87 10.59
C HIS A 3 -21.62 -4.89 10.76
N SER A 4 -21.03 -6.02 10.45
CA SER A 4 -19.95 -6.68 11.19
C SER A 4 -18.54 -6.18 10.87
N ASN A 5 -17.82 -5.67 11.89
CA ASN A 5 -16.35 -5.63 11.88
C ASN A 5 -15.73 -7.04 11.68
N VAL A 6 -16.50 -8.11 11.94
CA VAL A 6 -16.07 -9.52 11.77
C VAL A 6 -15.83 -9.88 10.31
N ASP A 7 -16.56 -9.29 9.36
CA ASP A 7 -16.46 -9.65 7.93
C ASP A 7 -15.14 -9.14 7.32
N PHE A 8 -14.80 -7.87 7.53
CA PHE A 8 -13.56 -7.28 7.02
C PHE A 8 -12.31 -8.01 7.53
N ALA A 9 -12.22 -8.23 8.84
CA ALA A 9 -11.08 -8.92 9.45
C ALA A 9 -10.97 -10.38 8.96
N SER A 10 -12.10 -11.08 8.80
CA SER A 10 -12.15 -12.43 8.25
C SER A 10 -11.60 -12.49 6.82
N LYS A 11 -12.01 -11.56 5.95
CA LYS A 11 -11.53 -11.43 4.58
C LYS A 11 -10.01 -11.23 4.53
N CYS A 12 -9.48 -10.26 5.28
CA CYS A 12 -8.03 -10.06 5.38
C CYS A 12 -7.31 -11.30 5.94
N ASN A 13 -7.89 -11.99 6.92
CA ASN A 13 -7.30 -13.20 7.49
C ASN A 13 -7.24 -14.37 6.50
N LYS A 14 -8.19 -14.45 5.56
CA LYS A 14 -8.20 -15.45 4.49
C LYS A 14 -7.07 -15.23 3.48
N SER A 15 -6.87 -13.99 3.01
CA SER A 15 -5.89 -13.68 1.96
C SER A 15 -4.46 -13.58 2.48
N ARG A 16 -4.27 -13.14 3.74
CA ARG A 16 -2.94 -12.89 4.32
C ARG A 16 -1.94 -14.07 4.20
N PRO A 17 -2.30 -15.34 4.47
CA PRO A 17 -1.37 -16.46 4.32
C PRO A 17 -0.90 -16.64 2.88
N LEU A 18 -1.74 -16.35 1.88
CA LEU A 18 -1.37 -16.44 0.47
C LEU A 18 -0.28 -15.43 0.12
N PHE A 19 -0.44 -14.17 0.54
CA PHE A 19 0.57 -13.13 0.29
C PHE A 19 1.87 -13.43 1.04
N ALA A 20 1.75 -13.76 2.33
CA ALA A 20 2.92 -14.09 3.15
C ALA A 20 3.72 -15.28 2.63
N LYS A 21 3.06 -16.28 2.01
CA LYS A 21 3.72 -17.45 1.40
C LYS A 21 4.82 -17.07 0.42
N TYR A 22 4.63 -16.01 -0.36
CA TYR A 22 5.55 -15.66 -1.45
C TYR A 22 6.57 -14.58 -1.09
N CYS A 23 6.41 -13.86 0.02
CA CYS A 23 7.29 -12.76 0.41
C CYS A 23 7.96 -12.94 1.79
N THR A 24 7.86 -14.13 2.40
CA THR A 24 8.56 -14.45 3.65
C THR A 24 10.00 -14.87 3.35
N GLY A 25 10.97 -14.28 4.05
CA GLY A 25 12.39 -14.54 3.82
C GLY A 25 13.05 -13.61 2.79
N PRO A 26 14.34 -13.83 2.49
CA PRO A 26 15.11 -12.97 1.61
C PRO A 26 14.55 -12.98 0.18
N ALA A 27 14.80 -11.90 -0.57
CA ALA A 27 14.41 -11.87 -1.97
C ALA A 27 15.13 -12.97 -2.78
N PRO A 28 14.43 -13.61 -3.74
CA PRO A 28 15.04 -14.50 -4.69
C PRO A 28 16.15 -13.83 -5.51
N THR A 29 17.10 -14.62 -6.02
CA THR A 29 18.13 -14.15 -6.96
C THR A 29 17.69 -14.27 -8.42
N ASP A 30 16.65 -15.07 -8.68
CA ASP A 30 16.08 -15.29 -10.00
C ASP A 30 15.06 -14.19 -10.33
N PRO A 31 15.26 -13.37 -11.38
CA PRO A 31 14.36 -12.25 -11.70
C PRO A 31 12.90 -12.65 -11.95
N PHE A 32 12.66 -13.88 -12.41
CA PHE A 32 11.31 -14.41 -12.61
C PHE A 32 10.58 -14.64 -11.28
N GLU A 33 11.30 -15.09 -10.24
CA GLU A 33 10.77 -15.24 -8.88
C GLU A 33 10.63 -13.90 -8.14
N VAL A 34 11.57 -12.97 -8.36
CA VAL A 34 11.57 -11.65 -7.72
C VAL A 34 10.28 -10.88 -7.98
N ARG A 35 9.70 -10.98 -9.18
CA ARG A 35 8.47 -10.26 -9.52
C ARG A 35 7.31 -10.65 -8.59
N ARG A 36 7.00 -11.94 -8.46
CA ARG A 36 5.94 -12.42 -7.55
C ARG A 36 6.29 -12.16 -6.09
N TRP A 37 7.55 -12.32 -5.71
CA TRP A 37 8.00 -12.06 -4.34
C TRP A 37 7.77 -10.59 -3.94
N SER A 38 8.15 -9.66 -4.82
CA SER A 38 8.00 -8.21 -4.58
C SER A 38 6.53 -7.83 -4.55
N MET A 39 5.75 -8.34 -5.49
CA MET A 39 4.31 -8.08 -5.57
C MET A 39 3.58 -8.58 -4.32
N ALA A 40 3.87 -9.81 -3.90
CA ALA A 40 3.29 -10.36 -2.67
C ALA A 40 3.67 -9.55 -1.42
N GLY A 41 4.87 -8.97 -1.38
CA GLY A 41 5.30 -8.07 -0.32
C GLY A 41 4.50 -6.77 -0.30
N ALA A 42 4.28 -6.15 -1.47
CA ALA A 42 3.43 -4.98 -1.61
C ALA A 42 1.97 -5.27 -1.21
N HIS A 43 1.41 -6.41 -1.66
CA HIS A 43 0.04 -6.83 -1.38
C HIS A 43 -0.16 -7.11 0.11
N LEU A 44 0.81 -7.77 0.76
CA LEU A 44 0.79 -7.98 2.19
C LEU A 44 0.82 -6.64 2.94
N MET A 45 1.69 -5.70 2.53
CA MET A 45 1.74 -4.36 3.14
C MET A 45 0.42 -3.61 3.00
N ILE A 46 -0.21 -3.63 1.81
CA ILE A 46 -1.52 -3.01 1.56
C ILE A 46 -2.60 -3.63 2.45
N LEU A 47 -2.64 -4.96 2.54
CA LEU A 47 -3.57 -5.66 3.42
C LEU A 47 -3.38 -5.25 4.89
N GLU A 48 -2.15 -5.16 5.38
CA GLU A 48 -1.89 -4.73 6.76
C GLU A 48 -2.23 -3.26 7.00
N ILE A 49 -2.04 -2.37 6.02
CA ILE A 49 -2.50 -0.97 6.09
C ILE A 49 -4.01 -0.91 6.30
N LEU A 50 -4.77 -1.59 5.44
CA LEU A 50 -6.23 -1.57 5.48
C LEU A 50 -6.78 -2.21 6.74
N ALA A 51 -6.23 -3.36 7.14
CA ALA A 51 -6.60 -4.02 8.38
C ALA A 51 -6.32 -3.12 9.60
N ASN A 52 -5.16 -2.45 9.63
CA ASN A 52 -4.79 -1.55 10.71
C ASN A 52 -5.71 -0.33 10.81
N ILE A 53 -6.05 0.29 9.67
CA ILE A 53 -7.02 1.39 9.62
C ILE A 53 -8.37 0.92 10.16
N ASN A 54 -8.91 -0.18 9.63
CA ASN A 54 -10.23 -0.67 10.03
C ASN A 54 -10.31 -1.00 11.54
N ASN A 55 -9.27 -1.63 12.08
CA ASN A 55 -9.19 -2.01 13.49
C ASN A 55 -9.18 -0.82 14.45
N GLN A 56 -8.68 0.34 14.01
CA GLN A 56 -8.57 1.52 14.86
C GLN A 56 -9.80 2.41 14.81
N LEU A 57 -10.63 2.33 13.76
CA LEU A 57 -11.73 3.26 13.47
C LEU A 57 -12.62 3.61 14.67
N ASP A 58 -13.04 2.62 15.46
CA ASP A 58 -13.97 2.81 16.58
C ASP A 58 -13.30 3.35 17.86
N THR A 59 -11.97 3.41 17.90
CA THR A 59 -11.19 3.73 19.10
C THR A 59 -10.44 5.07 19.02
N ILE A 60 -10.49 5.75 17.89
CA ILE A 60 -9.81 7.04 17.71
C ILE A 60 -10.49 8.14 18.53
N PRO A 61 -9.77 8.79 19.45
CA PRO A 61 -10.36 9.85 20.25
C PRO A 61 -10.61 11.11 19.39
N PRO A 62 -11.60 11.95 19.76
CA PRO A 62 -12.03 13.09 18.94
C PRO A 62 -10.90 14.03 18.49
N GLU A 63 -9.96 14.32 19.38
CA GLU A 63 -8.81 15.20 19.15
C GLU A 63 -7.79 14.63 18.15
N GLU A 64 -7.80 13.32 17.93
CA GLU A 64 -6.88 12.63 17.02
C GLU A 64 -7.46 12.36 15.64
N LYS A 65 -8.74 12.60 15.42
CA LYS A 65 -9.42 12.31 14.14
C LYS A 65 -8.74 12.94 12.94
N GLN A 66 -8.17 14.14 13.09
CA GLN A 66 -7.44 14.82 12.01
C GLN A 66 -6.10 14.16 11.70
N ASN A 67 -5.35 13.76 12.74
CA ASN A 67 -4.10 13.02 12.52
C ASN A 67 -4.40 11.64 11.93
N PHE A 68 -5.43 10.95 12.43
CA PHE A 68 -5.83 9.66 11.90
C PHE A 68 -6.37 9.75 10.46
N ALA A 69 -7.05 10.83 10.09
CA ALA A 69 -7.45 11.06 8.70
C ALA A 69 -6.24 11.18 7.75
N LEU A 70 -5.19 11.88 8.17
CA LEU A 70 -3.94 11.96 7.40
C LEU A 70 -3.24 10.60 7.31
N PHE A 71 -3.25 9.82 8.40
CA PHE A 71 -2.75 8.45 8.42
C PHE A 71 -3.51 7.55 7.43
N CYS A 72 -4.84 7.63 7.38
CA CYS A 72 -5.65 6.91 6.41
C CYS A 72 -5.35 7.35 4.97
N LEU A 73 -5.11 8.65 4.76
CA LEU A 73 -4.80 9.20 3.45
C LEU A 73 -3.45 8.68 2.92
N PHE A 74 -2.46 8.50 3.80
CA PHE A 74 -1.21 7.83 3.44
C PHE A 74 -1.44 6.40 2.98
N GLY A 75 -2.36 5.68 3.61
CA GLY A 75 -2.76 4.35 3.16
C GLY A 75 -3.32 4.36 1.74
N MET A 76 -4.24 5.27 1.42
CA MET A 76 -4.79 5.40 0.07
C MET A 76 -3.72 5.80 -0.96
N GLN A 77 -2.82 6.73 -0.60
CA GLN A 77 -1.73 7.14 -1.48
C GLN A 77 -0.74 6.01 -1.78
N ILE A 78 -0.52 5.07 -0.87
CA ILE A 78 0.29 3.87 -1.16
C ILE A 78 -0.43 2.98 -2.18
N ILE A 79 -1.73 2.74 -2.00
CA ILE A 79 -2.51 1.87 -2.88
C ILE A 79 -2.59 2.49 -4.29
N GLU A 80 -2.88 3.78 -4.39
CA GLU A 80 -2.90 4.50 -5.67
C GLU A 80 -1.52 4.48 -6.34
N HIS A 81 -0.44 4.78 -5.60
CA HIS A 81 0.92 4.80 -6.16
C HIS A 81 1.36 3.43 -6.68
N HIS A 82 1.02 2.36 -5.96
CA HIS A 82 1.30 0.98 -6.35
C HIS A 82 0.66 0.62 -7.70
N HIS A 83 -0.66 0.79 -7.82
CA HIS A 83 -1.37 0.46 -9.05
C HIS A 83 -1.02 1.43 -10.20
N HIS A 84 -0.77 2.71 -9.90
CA HIS A 84 -0.28 3.66 -10.90
C HIS A 84 1.09 3.25 -11.47
N MET A 85 2.00 2.75 -10.61
CA MET A 85 3.29 2.23 -11.05
C MET A 85 3.12 0.98 -11.92
N GLU A 86 2.18 0.10 -11.59
CA GLU A 86 1.87 -1.06 -12.42
C GLU A 86 1.43 -0.67 -13.82
N GLU A 87 0.42 0.20 -13.91
CA GLU A 87 -0.18 0.61 -15.18
C GLU A 87 0.77 1.46 -16.05
N THR A 88 1.66 2.25 -15.46
CA THR A 88 2.51 3.18 -16.20
C THR A 88 3.95 2.70 -16.39
N VAL A 89 4.42 1.84 -15.48
CA VAL A 89 5.80 1.35 -15.46
C VAL A 89 5.85 -0.14 -15.79
N ILE A 90 5.20 -0.99 -14.99
CA ILE A 90 5.43 -2.44 -15.00
C ILE A 90 4.73 -3.10 -16.21
N PHE A 91 3.41 -3.09 -16.26
CA PHE A 91 2.65 -3.85 -17.26
C PHE A 91 2.98 -3.45 -18.71
N PRO A 92 3.12 -2.15 -19.06
CA PRO A 92 3.48 -1.78 -20.44
C PRO A 92 4.83 -2.34 -20.90
N ARG A 93 5.75 -2.62 -19.97
CA ARG A 93 7.07 -3.17 -20.29
C ARG A 93 7.11 -4.69 -20.29
N MET A 94 6.07 -5.35 -19.80
CA MET A 94 5.90 -6.80 -19.91
C MET A 94 5.27 -7.19 -21.26
N GLN A 95 4.61 -6.24 -21.93
CA GLN A 95 4.06 -6.43 -23.27
C GLN A 95 5.12 -6.37 -24.38
N PRO A 96 4.88 -7.04 -25.52
CA PRO A 96 3.70 -7.87 -25.84
C PRO A 96 3.78 -9.32 -25.34
N GLU A 97 4.92 -9.76 -24.80
CA GLU A 97 5.15 -11.16 -24.46
C GLU A 97 4.23 -11.63 -23.33
N PHE A 98 3.99 -10.76 -22.34
CA PHE A 98 3.20 -11.09 -21.16
C PHE A 98 2.12 -10.04 -20.91
N THR A 99 0.91 -10.34 -21.39
CA THR A 99 -0.28 -9.48 -21.29
C THR A 99 -1.13 -9.83 -20.08
N THR A 100 -2.00 -8.91 -19.68
CA THR A 100 -2.86 -9.09 -18.51
C THR A 100 -4.18 -8.35 -18.65
N ASP A 101 -5.24 -8.96 -18.11
CA ASP A 101 -6.54 -8.31 -17.89
C ASP A 101 -6.62 -7.68 -16.49
N VAL A 102 -5.56 -7.83 -15.67
CA VAL A 102 -5.46 -7.29 -14.30
C VAL A 102 -5.69 -5.77 -14.24
N VAL A 103 -5.37 -5.04 -15.32
CA VAL A 103 -5.65 -3.60 -15.42
C VAL A 103 -7.16 -3.31 -15.36
N GLU A 104 -7.99 -4.16 -15.94
CA GLU A 104 -9.45 -3.99 -15.88
C GLU A 104 -9.97 -4.23 -14.45
N GLU A 105 -9.29 -5.06 -13.66
CA GLU A 105 -9.63 -5.32 -12.26
C GLU A 105 -9.38 -4.10 -11.37
N HIS A 106 -8.40 -3.24 -11.71
CA HIS A 106 -8.21 -1.97 -11.00
C HIS A 106 -9.45 -1.08 -11.04
N ALA A 107 -10.20 -1.13 -12.15
CA ALA A 107 -11.46 -0.39 -12.27
C ALA A 107 -12.51 -0.84 -11.25
N ALA A 108 -12.46 -2.10 -10.79
CA ALA A 108 -13.44 -2.66 -9.87
C ALA A 108 -13.35 -2.09 -8.44
N PHE A 109 -12.19 -1.60 -8.01
CA PHE A 109 -11.99 -1.00 -6.69
C PHE A 109 -11.60 0.49 -6.71
N SER A 110 -11.10 1.01 -7.83
CA SER A 110 -10.59 2.38 -7.94
C SER A 110 -11.60 3.46 -7.54
N SER A 111 -12.88 3.32 -7.92
CA SER A 111 -13.91 4.30 -7.56
C SER A 111 -14.07 4.43 -6.04
N ALA A 112 -14.05 3.32 -5.30
CA ALA A 112 -14.16 3.34 -3.83
C ALA A 112 -12.89 3.94 -3.20
N MET A 113 -11.72 3.58 -3.74
CA MET A 113 -10.44 4.12 -3.30
C MET A 113 -10.36 5.65 -3.48
N HIS A 114 -10.73 6.16 -4.66
CA HIS A 114 -10.77 7.60 -4.96
C HIS A 114 -11.82 8.33 -4.14
N GLU A 115 -12.97 7.69 -3.87
CA GLU A 115 -13.97 8.24 -2.96
C GLU A 115 -13.41 8.43 -1.55
N LEU A 116 -12.72 7.43 -1.00
CA LEU A 116 -12.10 7.51 0.31
C LEU A 116 -11.01 8.58 0.34
N GLU A 117 -10.14 8.62 -0.67
CA GLU A 117 -9.08 9.62 -0.78
C GLU A 117 -9.64 11.05 -0.83
N ALA A 118 -10.66 11.30 -1.68
CA ALA A 118 -11.31 12.60 -1.81
C ALA A 118 -11.98 13.02 -0.51
N TYR A 119 -12.67 12.10 0.15
CA TYR A 119 -13.28 12.34 1.45
C TYR A 119 -12.23 12.71 2.52
N LEU A 120 -11.12 11.96 2.62
CA LEU A 120 -10.04 12.24 3.58
C LEU A 120 -9.38 13.60 3.30
N LYS A 121 -9.14 13.95 2.04
CA LYS A 121 -8.66 15.28 1.64
C LYS A 121 -9.63 16.39 2.07
N ALA A 122 -10.94 16.18 1.96
CA ALA A 122 -11.96 17.13 2.40
C ALA A 122 -12.05 17.25 3.93
N VAL A 123 -11.87 16.15 4.68
CA VAL A 123 -11.78 16.17 6.15
C VAL A 123 -10.58 16.98 6.63
N LEU A 124 -9.49 16.93 5.87
CA LEU A 124 -8.25 17.63 6.18
C LEU A 124 -8.21 19.06 5.61
N ALA A 125 -9.09 19.40 4.67
CA ALA A 125 -9.04 20.60 3.82
C ALA A 125 -7.66 20.76 3.14
N VAL A 126 -7.20 19.69 2.47
CA VAL A 126 -5.91 19.64 1.77
C VAL A 126 -6.07 19.18 0.32
N LYS A 127 -5.06 19.49 -0.50
CA LYS A 127 -4.84 18.88 -1.83
C LYS A 127 -3.52 18.12 -1.87
N GLN A 128 -3.34 17.31 -2.91
CA GLN A 128 -2.11 16.59 -3.18
C GLN A 128 -0.93 17.57 -3.37
N GLY A 129 0.23 17.23 -2.79
CA GLY A 129 1.49 17.91 -3.02
C GLY A 129 2.22 17.42 -4.28
N ALA A 130 3.51 17.75 -4.40
CA ALA A 130 4.32 17.33 -5.55
C ALA A 130 4.69 15.85 -5.54
N LYS A 131 4.64 15.21 -4.36
CA LYS A 131 4.97 13.80 -4.15
C LYS A 131 3.86 13.09 -3.37
N ASN A 132 3.76 11.77 -3.54
CA ASN A 132 2.92 10.92 -2.68
C ASN A 132 3.40 11.04 -1.22
N GLY A 133 2.48 11.18 -0.27
CA GLY A 133 2.79 11.52 1.12
C GLY A 133 2.86 13.02 1.44
N GLN A 134 2.80 13.90 0.43
CA GLN A 134 2.72 15.35 0.66
C GLN A 134 1.31 15.87 0.48
N VAL A 135 0.89 16.73 1.42
CA VAL A 135 -0.41 17.41 1.36
C VAL A 135 -0.21 18.91 1.56
N ILE A 136 -1.01 19.71 0.86
CA ILE A 136 -0.98 21.18 0.92
C ILE A 136 -2.32 21.67 1.46
N PRO A 137 -2.36 22.41 2.58
CA PRO A 137 -3.58 23.03 3.08
C PRO A 137 -4.24 23.95 2.05
N ILE A 138 -5.56 23.86 1.94
CA ILE A 138 -6.36 24.75 1.09
C ILE A 138 -6.88 25.89 1.96
N VAL A 139 -6.30 27.08 1.78
CA VAL A 139 -6.65 28.27 2.56
C VAL A 139 -8.12 28.62 2.35
N GLY A 140 -8.87 28.77 3.45
CA GLY A 140 -10.28 29.16 3.43
C GLY A 140 -11.28 28.04 3.19
N GLN A 141 -10.84 26.80 2.94
CA GLN A 141 -11.75 25.66 2.79
C GLN A 141 -12.22 25.13 4.16
N ALA A 142 -13.53 24.99 4.32
CA ALA A 142 -14.11 24.34 5.49
C ALA A 142 -13.81 22.83 5.49
N LYS A 143 -13.46 22.29 6.65
CA LYS A 143 -13.24 20.86 6.84
C LYS A 143 -14.56 20.11 6.93
N VAL A 144 -14.63 18.98 6.25
CA VAL A 144 -15.72 18.01 6.44
C VAL A 144 -15.53 17.27 7.78
N PRO A 145 -16.59 17.01 8.55
CA PRO A 145 -16.48 16.22 9.78
C PRO A 145 -15.99 14.79 9.52
N PHE A 146 -15.08 14.31 10.37
CA PHE A 146 -14.65 12.91 10.34
C PHE A 146 -15.75 11.97 10.84
N SER A 147 -16.21 11.10 9.94
CA SER A 147 -17.22 10.07 10.09
C SER A 147 -16.62 8.67 9.95
N VAL A 148 -16.61 7.91 11.06
CA VAL A 148 -16.25 6.49 11.09
C VAL A 148 -17.15 5.65 10.20
N PRO A 149 -18.50 5.79 10.25
CA PRO A 149 -19.38 5.02 9.36
C PRO A 149 -19.07 5.21 7.89
N LYS A 150 -18.69 6.43 7.47
CA LYS A 150 -18.36 6.72 6.07
C LYS A 150 -17.09 5.99 5.61
N ILE A 151 -16.03 6.02 6.42
CA ILE A 151 -14.78 5.31 6.09
C ILE A 151 -15.03 3.81 6.02
N ARG A 152 -15.73 3.25 7.02
CA ARG A 152 -16.05 1.82 7.06
C ARG A 152 -16.84 1.38 5.83
N GLN A 153 -17.90 2.10 5.48
CA GLN A 153 -18.70 1.80 4.29
C GLN A 153 -17.86 1.73 3.01
N ILE A 154 -16.92 2.67 2.83
CA ILE A 154 -16.07 2.70 1.64
C ILE A 154 -15.06 1.54 1.67
N LEU A 155 -14.45 1.26 2.83
CA LEU A 155 -13.55 0.11 3.00
C LEU A 155 -14.28 -1.22 2.69
N ASP A 156 -15.50 -1.40 3.19
CA ASP A 156 -16.32 -2.59 2.93
C ASP A 156 -16.66 -2.73 1.43
N THR A 157 -16.84 -1.62 0.73
CA THR A 157 -17.10 -1.61 -0.72
C THR A 157 -15.84 -1.99 -1.52
N MET A 158 -14.67 -1.55 -1.05
CA MET A 158 -13.40 -1.72 -1.75
C MET A 158 -12.76 -3.09 -1.53
N ILE A 159 -12.95 -3.71 -0.35
CA ILE A 159 -12.09 -4.82 0.09
C ILE A 159 -12.23 -6.09 -0.75
N ASP A 160 -13.44 -6.46 -1.16
CA ASP A 160 -13.66 -7.69 -1.94
C ASP A 160 -13.05 -7.64 -3.35
N PRO A 161 -13.34 -6.60 -4.17
CA PRO A 161 -12.70 -6.50 -5.49
C PRO A 161 -11.19 -6.31 -5.37
N LEU A 162 -10.71 -5.55 -4.38
CA LEU A 162 -9.28 -5.39 -4.15
C LEU A 162 -8.61 -6.73 -3.83
N LEU A 163 -9.10 -7.51 -2.86
CA LEU A 163 -8.48 -8.78 -2.51
C LEU A 163 -8.54 -9.78 -3.67
N THR A 164 -9.64 -9.80 -4.44
CA THR A 164 -9.76 -10.67 -5.63
C THR A 164 -8.64 -10.35 -6.64
N HIS A 165 -8.43 -9.07 -6.92
CA HIS A 165 -7.36 -8.59 -7.78
C HIS A 165 -5.96 -8.95 -7.23
N LEU A 166 -5.69 -8.62 -5.95
CA LEU A 166 -4.39 -8.88 -5.33
C LEU A 166 -4.05 -10.38 -5.28
N GLU A 167 -5.05 -11.26 -5.18
CA GLU A 167 -4.86 -12.72 -5.22
C GLU A 167 -4.58 -13.20 -6.66
N HIS A 168 -5.40 -12.79 -7.62
CA HIS A 168 -5.26 -13.17 -9.02
C HIS A 168 -3.93 -12.71 -9.62
N GLU A 169 -3.49 -11.49 -9.33
CA GLU A 169 -2.24 -10.98 -9.89
C GLU A 169 -1.03 -11.83 -9.46
N LEU A 170 -1.01 -12.40 -8.26
CA LEU A 170 0.08 -13.28 -7.84
C LEU A 170 0.08 -14.63 -8.57
N GLU A 171 -1.09 -15.11 -8.99
CA GLU A 171 -1.22 -16.29 -9.83
C GLU A 171 -0.75 -15.99 -11.25
N TRP A 172 -1.17 -14.85 -11.81
CA TRP A 172 -0.71 -14.37 -13.11
C TRP A 172 0.82 -14.22 -13.09
N LEU A 173 1.41 -13.50 -12.13
CA LEU A 173 2.85 -13.30 -11.95
C LEU A 173 3.64 -14.56 -11.54
N ALA A 174 3.06 -15.76 -11.58
CA ALA A 174 3.82 -16.98 -11.32
C ALA A 174 5.07 -17.06 -12.24
N PRO A 175 6.25 -17.41 -11.71
CA PRO A 175 7.49 -17.46 -12.49
C PRO A 175 7.36 -18.34 -13.74
N GLU A 176 6.61 -19.43 -13.64
CA GLU A 176 6.32 -20.36 -14.74
C GLU A 176 5.61 -19.64 -15.89
N ASN A 177 4.55 -18.85 -15.59
CA ASN A 177 3.81 -18.09 -16.60
C ASN A 177 4.71 -17.06 -17.29
N ILE A 178 5.54 -16.34 -16.53
CA ILE A 178 6.45 -15.34 -17.09
C ILE A 178 7.49 -16.03 -17.98
N ARG A 179 8.01 -17.20 -17.60
CA ARG A 179 8.95 -17.98 -18.41
C ARG A 179 8.32 -18.47 -19.71
N GLU A 180 7.12 -19.02 -19.63
CA GLU A 180 6.37 -19.53 -20.77
C GLU A 180 6.01 -18.45 -21.78
N SER A 181 5.82 -17.20 -21.31
CA SER A 181 5.55 -16.04 -22.16
C SER A 181 6.69 -15.68 -23.12
N GLY A 182 7.92 -16.14 -22.83
CA GLY A 182 9.12 -15.77 -23.57
C GLY A 182 9.69 -14.38 -23.21
N LEU A 183 9.15 -13.72 -22.17
CA LEU A 183 9.68 -12.44 -21.68
C LEU A 183 11.17 -12.57 -21.28
N PRO A 184 12.09 -11.79 -21.88
CA PRO A 184 13.50 -11.90 -21.59
C PRO A 184 13.84 -11.53 -20.15
N ARG A 185 14.83 -12.23 -19.58
CA ARG A 185 15.33 -11.97 -18.22
C ARG A 185 15.80 -10.53 -18.06
N GLU A 186 16.56 -10.03 -19.03
CA GLU A 186 17.13 -8.68 -18.99
C GLU A 186 16.02 -7.61 -18.91
N ARG A 187 14.87 -7.87 -19.55
CA ARG A 187 13.72 -6.96 -19.49
C ARG A 187 13.09 -6.93 -18.10
N LEU A 188 13.05 -8.05 -17.38
CA LEU A 188 12.58 -8.08 -15.99
C LEU A 188 13.48 -7.23 -15.08
N GLU A 189 14.79 -7.34 -15.23
CA GLU A 189 15.77 -6.55 -14.47
C GLU A 189 15.63 -5.04 -14.78
N GLU A 190 15.39 -4.66 -16.04
CA GLU A 190 15.11 -3.28 -16.43
C GLU A 190 13.80 -2.74 -15.82
N ILE A 191 12.76 -3.57 -15.75
CA ILE A 191 11.48 -3.21 -15.12
C ILE A 191 11.71 -2.93 -13.63
N ASP A 192 12.45 -3.79 -12.93
CA ASP A 192 12.77 -3.60 -11.50
C ASP A 192 13.56 -2.32 -11.26
N ALA A 193 14.58 -2.05 -12.08
CA ALA A 193 15.36 -0.82 -11.98
C ALA A 193 14.49 0.43 -12.20
N LYS A 194 13.55 0.39 -13.15
CA LYS A 194 12.63 1.51 -13.42
C LYS A 194 11.59 1.69 -12.32
N ALA A 195 11.03 0.61 -11.78
CA ALA A 195 10.12 0.66 -10.64
C ALA A 195 10.81 1.27 -9.41
N ALA A 196 12.02 0.82 -9.09
CA ALA A 196 12.82 1.40 -8.00
C ALA A 196 13.12 2.90 -8.22
N GLY A 197 13.42 3.31 -9.45
CA GLY A 197 13.61 4.71 -9.82
C GLY A 197 12.33 5.55 -9.66
N HIS A 198 11.18 5.00 -10.05
CA HIS A 198 9.87 5.64 -9.92
C HIS A 198 9.51 5.87 -8.44
N ILE A 199 9.62 4.83 -7.60
CA ILE A 199 9.40 4.92 -6.15
C ILE A 199 10.28 6.01 -5.52
N LYS A 200 11.57 6.03 -5.86
CA LYS A 200 12.53 7.03 -5.34
C LYS A 200 12.13 8.47 -5.68
N ASN A 201 11.57 8.69 -6.86
CA ASN A 201 11.25 10.02 -7.35
C ASN A 201 9.91 10.53 -6.82
N GLU A 202 8.91 9.66 -6.73
CA GLU A 202 7.53 10.05 -6.44
C GLU A 202 7.13 9.94 -4.97
N MET A 203 7.86 9.16 -4.18
CA MET A 203 7.53 8.95 -2.78
C MET A 203 8.20 9.98 -1.86
N ASP A 204 7.42 10.58 -0.97
CA ASP A 204 7.92 11.38 0.16
C ASP A 204 8.45 10.48 1.28
N THR A 205 9.41 11.00 2.05
CA THR A 205 10.00 10.27 3.19
C THR A 205 8.97 9.86 4.25
N SER A 206 7.89 10.62 4.44
CA SER A 206 6.81 10.23 5.37
C SER A 206 6.08 8.99 4.89
N LEU A 207 5.83 8.86 3.58
CA LEU A 207 5.19 7.68 3.01
C LEU A 207 6.11 6.45 3.08
N LEU A 208 7.43 6.66 2.98
CA LEU A 208 8.42 5.61 3.23
C LEU A 208 8.35 5.08 4.67
N VAL A 209 8.32 5.98 5.67
CA VAL A 209 8.17 5.59 7.09
C VAL A 209 6.86 4.83 7.30
N PHE A 210 5.77 5.34 6.72
CA PHE A 210 4.46 4.71 6.79
C PHE A 210 4.48 3.29 6.18
N GLY A 211 5.03 3.12 4.98
CA GLY A 211 5.13 1.81 4.31
C GLY A 211 5.98 0.82 5.09
N VAL A 212 7.19 1.21 5.49
CA VAL A 212 8.08 0.36 6.32
C VAL A 212 7.43 -0.01 7.65
N GLY A 213 6.67 0.89 8.26
CA GLY A 213 5.92 0.62 9.51
C GLY A 213 4.79 -0.40 9.37
N HIS A 214 4.37 -0.75 8.14
CA HIS A 214 3.38 -1.78 7.85
C HIS A 214 4.00 -3.06 7.27
N VAL A 215 5.32 -3.12 7.11
CA VAL A 215 6.01 -4.35 6.73
C VAL A 215 6.00 -5.31 7.92
N ARG A 216 5.47 -6.51 7.69
CA ARG A 216 5.38 -7.55 8.72
C ARG A 216 6.77 -8.08 9.11
N PRO A 217 7.03 -8.36 10.41
CA PRO A 217 8.26 -9.03 10.83
C PRO A 217 8.52 -10.32 10.05
N GLY A 218 9.76 -10.49 9.56
CA GLY A 218 10.17 -11.63 8.75
C GLY A 218 10.02 -11.44 7.23
N SER A 219 9.27 -10.43 6.79
CA SER A 219 9.32 -9.99 5.40
C SER A 219 10.60 -9.19 5.17
N HIS A 220 11.30 -9.48 4.06
CA HIS A 220 12.45 -8.70 3.61
C HIS A 220 12.08 -7.70 2.51
N PHE A 221 10.77 -7.57 2.22
CA PHE A 221 10.23 -6.53 1.37
C PHE A 221 10.04 -5.22 2.17
N PRO A 222 10.18 -4.04 1.54
CA PRO A 222 10.78 -3.81 0.23
C PRO A 222 12.31 -3.98 0.27
N LEU A 223 12.92 -4.25 -0.88
CA LEU A 223 14.38 -4.29 -1.05
C LEU A 223 14.99 -2.89 -0.94
N LEU A 224 15.12 -2.41 0.29
CA LEU A 224 15.74 -1.14 0.59
C LEU A 224 17.15 -1.34 1.18
N PRO A 225 18.08 -0.41 0.92
CA PRO A 225 19.40 -0.46 1.55
C PRO A 225 19.31 -0.52 3.08
N TRP A 226 20.15 -1.33 3.72
CA TRP A 226 20.10 -1.50 5.18
C TRP A 226 20.26 -0.17 5.94
N VAL A 227 21.08 0.76 5.44
CA VAL A 227 21.25 2.10 6.01
C VAL A 227 19.93 2.87 5.99
N LEU A 228 19.13 2.73 4.94
CA LEU A 228 17.83 3.37 4.84
C LEU A 228 16.88 2.83 5.91
N ILE A 229 16.74 1.50 6.02
CA ILE A 229 15.81 0.86 6.97
C ILE A 229 16.27 1.04 8.42
N LYS A 230 17.55 0.83 8.72
CA LYS A 230 18.07 0.76 10.10
C LYS A 230 18.54 2.10 10.65
N VAL A 231 18.85 3.06 9.78
CA VAL A 231 19.39 4.37 10.21
C VAL A 231 18.45 5.50 9.81
N LEU A 232 18.21 5.72 8.52
CA LEU A 232 17.50 6.92 8.07
C LEU A 232 16.02 6.92 8.43
N VAL A 233 15.31 5.81 8.22
CA VAL A 233 13.89 5.69 8.58
C VAL A 233 13.65 5.97 10.07
N PRO A 234 14.26 5.23 11.03
CA PRO A 234 13.96 5.41 12.45
C PRO A 234 14.52 6.70 13.06
N TRP A 235 15.65 7.23 12.56
CA TRP A 235 16.35 8.32 13.23
C TRP A 235 16.28 9.66 12.53
N VAL A 236 15.94 9.70 11.23
CA VAL A 236 15.89 10.93 10.43
C VAL A 236 14.48 11.18 9.94
N PHE A 237 13.91 10.24 9.18
CA PHE A 237 12.63 10.43 8.52
C PHE A 237 11.45 10.28 9.48
N TRP A 238 11.58 9.47 10.52
CA TRP A 238 10.58 9.29 11.59
C TRP A 238 10.10 10.60 12.22
N TRP A 239 10.99 11.60 12.34
CA TRP A 239 10.64 12.86 12.97
C TRP A 239 9.60 13.66 12.18
N LYS A 240 9.63 13.51 10.84
CA LYS A 240 8.59 14.07 9.98
C LYS A 240 7.30 13.29 10.23
N ASP A 241 6.23 14.01 10.52
CA ASP A 241 4.91 13.43 10.80
C ASP A 241 4.86 12.46 11.99
N ARG A 242 5.78 12.55 12.96
CA ARG A 242 5.85 11.68 14.16
C ARG A 242 4.55 11.48 14.93
N LYS A 243 3.65 12.47 14.86
CA LYS A 243 2.32 12.44 15.48
C LYS A 243 1.40 11.35 14.88
N LEU A 244 1.70 10.88 13.67
CA LEU A 244 0.95 9.84 12.96
C LEU A 244 1.42 8.44 13.35
N TRP A 245 2.70 8.27 13.71
CA TRP A 245 3.30 6.95 13.88
C TRP A 245 2.77 6.16 15.07
N LYS A 246 2.09 6.82 16.01
CA LYS A 246 1.34 6.13 17.07
C LYS A 246 0.19 5.25 16.57
N PHE A 247 -0.25 5.44 15.32
CA PHE A 247 -1.26 4.61 14.66
C PHE A 247 -0.65 3.46 13.88
N LEU A 248 0.69 3.32 13.81
CA LEU A 248 1.31 2.15 13.18
C LEU A 248 1.00 0.88 13.99
N PRO A 249 0.99 -0.31 13.34
CA PRO A 249 0.82 -1.56 14.05
C PRO A 249 1.90 -1.76 15.12
N LYS A 250 1.49 -1.83 16.40
CA LYS A 250 2.43 -2.01 17.53
C LYS A 250 3.26 -3.29 17.44
N SER A 251 2.70 -4.33 16.81
CA SER A 251 3.38 -5.62 16.60
C SER A 251 4.46 -5.58 15.52
N PHE A 252 4.53 -4.53 14.70
CA PHE A 252 5.44 -4.44 13.55
C PHE A 252 6.50 -3.33 13.70
N ALA A 253 6.30 -2.40 14.63
CA ALA A 253 7.28 -1.36 14.93
C ALA A 253 8.54 -1.95 15.60
N PRO A 254 9.76 -1.62 15.12
CA PRO A 254 10.97 -1.90 15.87
C PRO A 254 11.06 -0.92 17.05
N ILE A 255 10.77 -1.44 18.25
CA ILE A 255 11.18 -0.97 19.59
C ILE A 255 10.67 0.42 20.00
N GLU A 256 9.92 0.46 21.10
CA GLU A 256 9.68 1.68 21.87
C GLU A 256 11.04 2.31 22.25
N LEU A 257 11.30 3.52 21.72
CA LEU A 257 12.47 4.33 22.10
C LEU A 257 12.37 4.80 23.55
#